data_AF-A0A0C5VM76-F1
#
_entry.id   AF-A0A0C5VM76-F1
#
_cell.length_a   1.000
_cell.length_b   1.000
_cell.length_c   1.000
_cell.angle_alpha   90.00
_cell.angle_beta   90.00
_cell.angle_gamma   90.00
#
_symmetry.space_group_name_H-M   'P 1'
#
loop_
_entity.id
_entity.type
_entity.pdbx_description
1 polymer ?
#
loop_
_entity_poly.entity_id
_entity_poly.type
_entity_poly.pdbx_seq_one_letter_code
_entity_poly.pdbx_strand_id
1 'polypeptide(L)'
;MVSQCMRSGSGFVVVLLSEGREVQEPSSQRKAGAVPFFGTGTLATISDFGQMKNGLLAITALGQERVKISDAEQLKSGLWCGDIEVLEQRGAPSEEDLEALCDLLGKLLAHELMANIRDMVEFSSAELVMNYLIMLMPMPKQQKQALLETDHLGLRWDGLRDCISLLEQKVNG
;
A
#
# COMPACT_ATOMS: atom_id res chain seq x y z
N MET A 1 -19.51 4.73 0.52
CA MET A 1 -18.40 3.80 0.78
C MET A 1 -17.83 4.02 2.19
N VAL A 2 -17.05 5.08 2.48
CA VAL A 2 -16.45 5.29 3.82
C VAL A 2 -17.45 5.19 4.98
N SER A 3 -18.58 5.91 4.93
CA SER A 3 -19.60 5.83 5.99
C SER A 3 -20.25 4.45 6.12
N GLN A 4 -20.25 3.64 5.06
CA GLN A 4 -20.73 2.26 5.12
C GLN A 4 -19.69 1.39 5.83
N CYS A 5 -18.41 1.45 5.42
CA CYS A 5 -17.31 0.76 6.09
C CYS A 5 -17.29 1.02 7.60
N MET A 6 -17.49 2.27 8.01
CA MET A 6 -17.58 2.63 9.43
C MET A 6 -18.77 2.00 10.17
N ARG A 7 -19.92 1.83 9.49
CA ARG A 7 -21.14 1.26 10.11
C ARG A 7 -21.14 -0.27 10.15
N SER A 8 -20.62 -0.91 9.10
CA SER A 8 -20.61 -2.37 8.97
C SER A 8 -19.30 -3.03 9.41
N GLY A 9 -18.26 -2.25 9.70
CA GLY A 9 -16.91 -2.77 9.95
C GLY A 9 -16.26 -3.41 8.72
N SER A 10 -16.86 -3.24 7.53
CA SER A 10 -16.33 -3.80 6.28
C SER A 10 -15.16 -2.96 5.76
N GLY A 11 -14.19 -3.60 5.12
CA GLY A 11 -13.06 -2.91 4.49
C GLY A 11 -13.38 -2.26 3.14
N PHE A 12 -12.35 -1.71 2.52
CA PHE A 12 -12.30 -1.23 1.14
C PHE A 12 -10.91 -1.51 0.56
N VAL A 13 -10.79 -1.57 -0.76
CA VAL A 13 -9.48 -1.79 -1.41
C VAL A 13 -8.85 -0.47 -1.79
N VAL A 14 -7.58 -0.29 -1.40
CA VAL A 14 -6.73 0.80 -1.87
C VAL A 14 -5.91 0.30 -3.06
N VAL A 15 -5.98 1.03 -4.16
CA VAL A 15 -5.26 0.71 -5.41
C VAL A 15 -4.41 1.89 -5.85
N LEU A 16 -3.30 1.60 -6.53
CA LEU A 16 -2.57 2.61 -7.28
C LEU A 16 -3.25 2.83 -8.63
N LEU A 17 -3.40 4.09 -9.05
CA LEU A 17 -3.84 4.41 -10.40
C LEU A 17 -2.71 4.13 -11.40
N SER A 18 -3.03 3.43 -12.48
CA SER A 18 -2.13 3.21 -13.62
C SER A 18 -2.15 4.41 -14.56
N GLU A 19 -3.26 5.15 -14.59
CA GLU A 19 -3.43 6.38 -15.35
C GLU A 19 -4.40 7.36 -14.69
N GLY A 20 -4.29 8.64 -15.04
CA GLY A 20 -5.18 9.69 -14.56
C GLY A 20 -4.84 10.25 -13.17
N ARG A 21 -5.84 10.88 -12.54
CA ARG A 21 -5.74 11.53 -11.22
C ARG A 21 -6.81 10.97 -10.29
N GLU A 22 -6.53 11.05 -8.99
CA GLU A 22 -7.45 10.61 -7.92
C GLU A 22 -8.79 11.33 -7.99
N VAL A 23 -8.77 12.63 -8.25
CA VAL A 23 -9.96 13.43 -8.54
C VAL A 23 -10.15 13.47 -10.05
N GLN A 24 -11.27 12.92 -10.53
CA GLN A 24 -11.69 13.08 -11.91
C GLN A 24 -12.27 14.48 -12.09
N GLU A 25 -11.74 15.23 -13.07
CA GLU A 25 -12.44 16.42 -13.53
C GLU A 25 -13.64 16.02 -14.39
N PRO A 26 -14.79 16.71 -14.28
CA PRO A 26 -16.01 16.40 -15.04
C PRO A 26 -15.82 16.36 -16.56
N SER A 27 -14.78 17.04 -17.07
CA SER A 27 -14.41 17.13 -18.49
C SER A 27 -13.54 15.97 -18.99
N SER A 28 -13.08 15.09 -18.10
CA SER A 28 -12.21 13.96 -18.43
C SER A 28 -13.02 12.86 -19.13
N GLN A 29 -13.09 12.90 -20.45
CA GLN A 29 -13.60 11.76 -21.23
C GLN A 29 -12.61 10.60 -21.10
N ARG A 30 -12.83 9.71 -20.13
CA ARG A 30 -12.14 8.43 -20.06
C ARG A 30 -12.70 7.50 -21.14
N LYS A 31 -11.85 6.66 -21.73
CA LYS A 31 -12.33 5.57 -22.58
C LYS A 31 -13.26 4.69 -21.75
N ALA A 32 -14.53 4.60 -22.17
CA ALA A 32 -15.50 3.74 -21.51
C ALA A 32 -14.97 2.29 -21.46
N GLY A 33 -14.91 1.72 -20.26
CA GLY A 33 -14.53 0.33 -20.02
C GLY A 33 -13.06 0.06 -19.68
N ALA A 34 -12.16 1.06 -19.67
CA ALA A 34 -10.79 0.84 -19.21
C ALA A 34 -10.69 1.03 -17.68
N VAL A 35 -10.10 0.06 -16.99
CA VAL A 35 -9.81 0.12 -15.55
C VAL A 35 -8.53 0.95 -15.34
N PRO A 36 -8.59 2.12 -14.67
CA PRO A 36 -7.48 3.09 -14.61
C PRO A 36 -6.53 2.82 -13.43
N PHE A 37 -6.50 1.60 -12.91
CA PHE A 37 -5.71 1.19 -11.75
C PHE A 37 -5.11 -0.19 -11.94
N PHE A 38 -4.08 -0.48 -11.14
CA PHE A 38 -3.46 -1.80 -11.11
C PHE A 38 -4.42 -2.84 -10.53
N GLY A 39 -4.37 -4.06 -11.07
CA GLY A 39 -5.24 -5.17 -10.64
C GLY A 39 -4.93 -5.71 -9.25
N THR A 40 -3.80 -5.30 -8.64
CA THR A 40 -3.43 -5.65 -7.27
C THR A 40 -3.52 -4.44 -6.37
N GLY A 41 -4.21 -4.60 -5.24
CA GLY A 41 -4.35 -3.58 -4.21
C GLY A 41 -4.18 -4.13 -2.80
N THR A 42 -4.46 -3.30 -1.82
CA THR A 42 -4.45 -3.67 -0.40
C THR A 42 -5.86 -3.51 0.17
N LEU A 43 -6.41 -4.60 0.71
CA LEU A 43 -7.62 -4.52 1.53
C LEU A 43 -7.29 -3.72 2.79
N ALA A 44 -8.10 -2.72 3.11
CA ALA A 44 -7.91 -1.87 4.26
C ALA A 44 -9.18 -1.72 5.09
N THR A 45 -9.02 -1.57 6.40
CA THR A 45 -10.10 -1.27 7.34
C THR A 45 -9.88 0.09 7.98
N ILE A 46 -10.95 0.74 8.44
CA ILE A 46 -10.86 2.02 9.14
C ILE A 46 -10.68 1.74 10.63
N SER A 47 -9.58 2.22 11.22
CA SER A 47 -9.33 2.09 12.67
C SER A 47 -9.66 3.33 13.46
N ASP A 48 -9.56 4.49 12.84
CA ASP A 48 -9.85 5.76 13.47
C ASP A 48 -10.42 6.75 12.44
N PHE A 49 -11.20 7.70 12.92
CA PHE A 49 -11.79 8.74 12.10
C PHE A 49 -12.04 10.00 12.92
N GLY A 50 -11.91 11.15 12.28
CA GLY A 50 -12.10 12.43 12.95
C GLY A 50 -12.48 13.52 11.96
N GLN A 51 -13.08 14.58 12.46
CA GLN A 51 -13.38 15.75 11.64
C GLN A 51 -12.23 16.76 11.76
N MET A 52 -11.69 17.17 10.61
CA MET A 52 -10.70 18.23 10.53
C MET A 52 -11.35 19.60 10.78
N LYS A 53 -10.54 20.61 11.12
CA LYS A 53 -11.00 21.99 11.36
C LYS A 53 -11.78 22.61 10.18
N ASN A 54 -11.54 22.13 8.96
CA ASN A 54 -12.22 22.56 7.74
C ASN A 54 -13.50 21.77 7.43
N GLY A 55 -13.93 20.89 8.34
CA GLY A 55 -15.13 20.07 8.19
C GLY A 55 -14.94 18.78 7.39
N LEU A 56 -13.76 18.55 6.79
CA LEU A 56 -13.46 17.31 6.07
C LEU A 56 -13.29 16.13 7.04
N LEU A 57 -13.64 14.94 6.58
CA LEU A 57 -13.43 13.69 7.31
C LEU A 57 -11.98 13.21 7.09
N ALA A 58 -11.23 13.10 8.17
CA ALA A 58 -9.97 12.35 8.21
C ALA A 58 -10.27 10.92 8.65
N ILE A 59 -9.59 9.95 8.03
CA ILE A 59 -9.63 8.54 8.42
C ILE A 59 -8.20 8.01 8.56
N THR A 60 -8.01 7.12 9.52
CA THR A 60 -6.84 6.25 9.62
C THR A 60 -7.27 4.87 9.11
N ALA A 61 -6.55 4.37 8.10
CA ALA A 61 -6.80 3.05 7.54
C ALA A 61 -5.62 2.12 7.84
N LEU A 62 -5.90 0.87 8.23
CA LEU A 62 -4.90 -0.18 8.32
C LEU A 62 -5.01 -1.10 7.11
N GLY A 63 -3.90 -1.24 6.39
CA GLY A 63 -3.74 -2.30 5.40
C GLY A 63 -3.80 -3.66 6.08
N GLN A 64 -4.50 -4.58 5.44
CA GLN A 64 -4.65 -5.98 5.82
C GLN A 64 -3.95 -6.80 4.73
N GLU A 65 -4.71 -7.51 3.92
CA GLU A 65 -4.22 -8.41 2.88
C GLU A 65 -3.94 -7.70 1.56
N ARG A 66 -3.00 -8.25 0.79
CA ARG A 66 -2.90 -7.97 -0.64
C ARG A 66 -4.02 -8.71 -1.36
N VAL A 67 -4.65 -8.05 -2.32
CA VAL A 67 -5.77 -8.63 -3.07
C VAL A 67 -5.60 -8.41 -4.56
N LYS A 68 -6.03 -9.40 -5.32
CA LYS A 68 -6.26 -9.28 -6.76
C LYS A 68 -7.72 -8.91 -7.00
N ILE A 69 -7.95 -7.98 -7.92
CA ILE A 69 -9.26 -7.46 -8.27
C ILE A 69 -9.69 -8.05 -9.61
N SER A 70 -10.91 -8.57 -9.68
CA SER A 70 -11.58 -8.96 -10.92
C SER A 70 -12.92 -8.25 -11.09
N ASP A 71 -13.47 -8.30 -12.30
CA ASP A 71 -14.83 -7.83 -12.60
C ASP A 71 -15.11 -6.38 -12.15
N ALA A 72 -14.08 -5.53 -12.27
CA ALA A 72 -14.14 -4.14 -11.83
C ALA A 72 -15.07 -3.31 -12.72
N GLU A 73 -16.10 -2.72 -12.10
CA GLU A 73 -17.05 -1.82 -12.73
C GLU A 73 -17.16 -0.49 -12.00
N GLN A 74 -17.46 0.57 -12.74
CA GLN A 74 -17.72 1.89 -12.17
C GLN A 74 -19.23 2.16 -12.10
N LEU A 75 -19.75 2.34 -10.88
CA LEU A 75 -21.14 2.72 -10.66
C LEU A 75 -21.42 4.16 -11.12
N LYS A 76 -22.70 4.49 -11.31
CA LYS A 76 -23.14 5.86 -11.67
C LYS A 76 -22.67 6.94 -10.70
N SER A 77 -22.40 6.58 -9.44
CA SER A 77 -21.85 7.47 -8.42
C SER A 77 -20.36 7.77 -8.58
N GLY A 78 -19.68 7.11 -9.54
CA GLY A 78 -18.24 7.16 -9.73
C GLY A 78 -17.46 6.15 -8.86
N LEU A 79 -18.13 5.44 -7.94
CA LEU A 79 -17.52 4.41 -7.11
C LEU A 79 -17.17 3.18 -7.95
N TRP A 80 -15.95 2.67 -7.77
CA TRP A 80 -15.52 1.39 -8.35
C TRP A 80 -15.87 0.23 -7.40
N CYS A 81 -16.41 -0.84 -7.98
CA CYS A 81 -16.75 -2.09 -7.31
C CYS A 81 -16.19 -3.26 -8.13
N GLY A 82 -15.88 -4.37 -7.48
CA GLY A 82 -15.35 -5.56 -8.13
C GLY A 82 -15.13 -6.67 -7.10
N ASP A 83 -14.87 -7.87 -7.59
CA ASP A 83 -14.57 -9.03 -6.77
C ASP A 83 -13.10 -9.03 -6.35
N ILE A 84 -12.81 -9.63 -5.20
CA ILE A 84 -11.46 -9.70 -4.64
C ILE A 84 -11.07 -11.14 -4.30
N GLU A 85 -9.80 -11.46 -4.55
CA GLU A 85 -9.15 -12.67 -4.09
C GLU A 85 -7.92 -12.30 -3.27
N VAL A 86 -7.78 -12.87 -2.08
CA VAL A 86 -6.60 -12.66 -1.22
C VAL A 86 -5.38 -13.32 -1.87
N LEU A 87 -4.29 -12.57 -1.99
CA LEU A 87 -3.03 -13.06 -2.53
C LEU A 87 -2.14 -13.59 -1.42
N GLU A 88 -2.09 -14.91 -1.30
CA GLU A 88 -1.16 -15.58 -0.39
C GLU A 88 0.30 -15.25 -0.70
N GLN A 89 1.12 -15.29 0.33
CA GLN A 89 2.57 -15.07 0.22
C GLN A 89 3.26 -16.41 0.13
N ARG A 90 4.31 -16.49 -0.68
CA ARG A 90 5.06 -17.73 -0.89
C ARG A 90 6.53 -17.55 -0.51
N GLY A 91 7.13 -18.66 -0.09
CA GLY A 91 8.52 -18.69 0.34
C GLY A 91 8.75 -17.90 1.63
N ALA A 92 10.01 -17.87 2.05
CA ALA A 92 10.50 -17.06 3.15
C ALA A 92 11.87 -16.49 2.75
N PRO A 93 12.25 -15.29 3.22
CA PRO A 93 13.63 -14.87 3.11
C PRO A 93 14.52 -15.78 3.97
N SER A 94 15.84 -15.72 3.76
CA SER A 94 16.78 -16.34 4.70
C SER A 94 16.72 -15.64 6.06
N GLU A 95 17.22 -16.30 7.12
CA GLU A 95 17.31 -15.69 8.45
C GLU A 95 18.21 -14.43 8.44
N GLU A 96 19.32 -14.48 7.70
CA GLU A 96 20.23 -13.35 7.52
C GLU A 96 19.55 -12.15 6.83
N ASP A 97 18.77 -12.43 5.77
CA ASP A 97 17.99 -11.41 5.08
C ASP A 97 16.92 -10.78 5.99
N LEU A 98 16.27 -11.58 6.83
CA LEU A 98 15.29 -11.10 7.80
C LEU A 98 15.93 -10.21 8.86
N GLU A 99 17.10 -10.59 9.38
CA GLU A 99 17.83 -9.77 10.34
C GLU A 99 18.22 -8.41 9.73
N ALA A 100 18.73 -8.41 8.50
CA ALA A 100 19.04 -7.19 7.76
C ALA A 100 17.81 -6.28 7.53
N LEU A 101 16.66 -6.88 7.21
CA LEU A 101 15.37 -6.19 7.07
C LEU A 101 14.94 -5.51 8.38
N CYS A 102 14.99 -6.26 9.49
CA CYS A 102 14.63 -5.75 10.81
C CYS A 102 15.55 -4.61 11.25
N ASP A 103 16.86 -4.76 11.05
CA ASP A 103 17.84 -3.72 11.37
C ASP A 103 17.60 -2.43 10.58
N LEU A 104 17.31 -2.54 9.28
CA LEU A 104 17.00 -1.39 8.44
C LEU A 104 15.74 -0.67 8.92
N LEU A 105 14.67 -1.43 9.20
CA LEU A 105 13.42 -0.85 9.69
C LEU A 105 13.61 -0.18 11.05
N GLY A 106 14.36 -0.82 11.96
CA GLY A 106 14.70 -0.25 13.27
C GLY A 106 15.43 1.10 13.15
N LYS A 107 16.42 1.19 12.24
CA LYS A 107 17.13 2.45 11.96
C LYS A 107 16.21 3.54 11.42
N LEU A 108 15.29 3.20 10.52
CA LEU A 108 14.30 4.15 9.99
C LEU A 108 13.37 4.66 11.09
N LEU A 109 12.85 3.75 11.92
CA LEU A 109 11.94 4.10 13.02
C LEU A 109 12.60 4.92 14.12
N ALA A 110 13.92 4.82 14.30
CA ALA A 110 14.66 5.64 15.24
C ALA A 110 14.64 7.15 14.90
N HIS A 111 14.35 7.50 13.64
CA HIS A 111 14.24 8.88 13.19
C HIS A 111 13.01 9.59 13.81
N GLU A 112 13.15 10.85 14.26
CA GLU A 112 12.09 11.59 14.97
C GLU A 112 10.79 11.73 14.18
N LEU A 113 10.89 11.87 12.86
CA LEU A 113 9.73 11.95 11.97
C LEU A 113 8.82 10.70 12.02
N MET A 114 9.32 9.57 12.52
CA MET A 114 8.57 8.32 12.62
C MET A 114 7.88 8.13 13.98
N ALA A 115 7.95 9.10 14.89
CA ALA A 115 7.40 8.98 16.24
C ALA A 115 5.92 8.54 16.27
N ASN A 116 5.10 9.03 15.34
CA ASN A 116 3.67 8.73 15.30
C ASN A 116 3.33 7.31 14.84
N ILE A 117 4.26 6.62 14.17
CA ILE A 117 4.06 5.26 13.66
C ILE A 117 4.87 4.24 14.44
N ARG A 118 5.93 4.66 15.15
CA ARG A 118 6.90 3.78 15.80
C ARG A 118 6.25 2.73 16.69
N ASP A 119 5.30 3.13 17.51
CA ASP A 119 4.61 2.24 18.46
C ASP A 119 3.55 1.34 17.79
N MET A 120 3.24 1.60 16.52
CA MET A 120 2.30 0.80 15.71
C MET A 120 3.03 -0.22 14.82
N VAL A 121 4.36 -0.17 14.73
CA VAL A 121 5.13 -1.07 13.87
C VAL A 121 5.47 -2.36 14.60
N GLU A 122 5.04 -3.46 14.02
CA GLU A 122 5.35 -4.80 14.50
C GLU A 122 6.40 -5.49 13.62
N PHE A 123 7.30 -6.23 14.26
CA PHE A 123 8.34 -7.04 13.62
C PHE A 123 7.97 -8.54 13.60
N SER A 124 6.67 -8.83 13.55
CA SER A 124 6.13 -10.19 13.74
C SER A 124 6.38 -11.11 12.55
N SER A 125 6.65 -10.59 11.36
CA SER A 125 6.97 -11.38 10.18
C SER A 125 7.82 -10.61 9.16
N ALA A 126 8.54 -11.34 8.31
CA ALA A 126 9.30 -10.78 7.20
C ALA A 126 8.43 -9.97 6.23
N GLU A 127 7.23 -10.47 5.95
CA GLU A 127 6.23 -9.79 5.14
C GLU A 127 5.92 -8.40 5.70
N LEU A 128 5.61 -8.34 7.00
CA LEU A 128 5.16 -7.12 7.63
C LEU A 128 6.30 -6.09 7.68
N VAL A 129 7.51 -6.53 8.01
CA VAL A 129 8.72 -5.69 7.97
C VAL A 129 8.95 -5.13 6.57
N MET A 130 8.86 -5.95 5.53
CA MET A 130 8.96 -5.50 4.13
C MET A 130 7.87 -4.49 3.77
N ASN A 131 6.62 -4.71 4.19
CA ASN A 131 5.51 -3.79 3.93
C ASN A 131 5.76 -2.41 4.55
N TYR A 132 6.26 -2.35 5.80
CA TYR A 132 6.65 -1.08 6.41
C TYR A 132 7.80 -0.41 5.67
N LEU A 133 8.85 -1.14 5.30
CA LEU A 133 9.95 -0.58 4.52
C LEU A 133 9.47 0.00 3.19
N ILE A 134 8.66 -0.73 2.43
CA ILE A 134 8.10 -0.26 1.15
C ILE A 134 7.23 0.98 1.36
N MET A 135 6.44 1.02 2.44
CA MET A 135 5.61 2.16 2.80
C MET A 135 6.46 3.40 3.08
N LEU A 136 7.49 3.26 3.92
CA LEU A 136 8.29 4.39 4.44
C LEU A 136 9.34 4.89 3.46
N MET A 137 9.89 4.02 2.61
CA MET A 137 10.96 4.39 1.71
C MET A 137 10.50 5.36 0.61
N PRO A 138 11.29 6.39 0.27
CA PRO A 138 10.95 7.41 -0.73
C PRO A 138 11.19 6.91 -2.16
N MET A 139 10.57 5.78 -2.53
CA MET A 139 10.67 5.20 -3.86
C MET A 139 9.47 5.54 -4.76
N PRO A 140 9.67 5.63 -6.09
CA PRO A 140 8.61 5.75 -7.09
C PRO A 140 7.45 4.79 -6.85
N LYS A 141 6.21 5.28 -7.03
CA LYS A 141 4.98 4.49 -6.82
C LYS A 141 4.97 3.20 -7.64
N GLN A 142 5.53 3.23 -8.84
CA GLN A 142 5.63 2.07 -9.73
C GLN A 142 6.53 0.97 -9.16
N GLN A 143 7.61 1.32 -8.45
CA GLN A 143 8.46 0.35 -7.76
C GLN A 143 7.72 -0.24 -6.56
N LYS A 144 7.01 0.59 -5.77
CA LYS A 144 6.15 0.09 -4.68
C LYS A 144 5.10 -0.90 -5.18
N GLN A 145 4.48 -0.60 -6.32
CA GLN A 145 3.49 -1.47 -6.95
C GLN A 145 4.09 -2.80 -7.40
N ALA A 146 5.26 -2.78 -8.06
CA ALA A 146 5.93 -4.01 -8.48
C ALA A 146 6.29 -4.92 -7.28
N LEU A 147 6.74 -4.33 -6.17
CA LEU A 147 7.00 -5.07 -4.94
C LEU A 147 5.73 -5.64 -4.31
N LEU A 148 4.63 -4.86 -4.30
CA LEU A 148 3.31 -5.33 -3.83
C LEU A 148 2.82 -6.54 -4.65
N GLU A 149 3.07 -6.55 -5.96
CA GLU A 149 2.66 -7.60 -6.89
C GLU A 149 3.53 -8.87 -6.81
N THR A 150 4.74 -8.78 -6.26
CA THR A 150 5.65 -9.92 -6.12
C THR A 150 5.22 -10.78 -4.94
N ASP A 151 4.70 -11.99 -5.16
CA ASP A 151 4.17 -12.86 -4.11
C ASP A 151 5.22 -13.69 -3.36
N HIS A 152 6.37 -13.95 -3.99
CA HIS A 152 7.48 -14.68 -3.38
C HIS A 152 8.35 -13.77 -2.52
N LEU A 153 8.43 -14.05 -1.22
CA LEU A 153 9.10 -13.17 -0.25
C LEU A 153 10.59 -12.95 -0.53
N GLY A 154 11.33 -13.99 -0.92
CA GLY A 154 12.74 -13.85 -1.30
C GLY A 154 12.95 -12.91 -2.50
N LEU A 155 12.11 -13.01 -3.54
CA LEU A 155 12.21 -12.15 -4.73
C LEU A 155 11.77 -10.71 -4.41
N ARG A 156 10.76 -10.55 -3.54
CA ARG A 156 10.33 -9.22 -3.08
C ARG A 156 11.45 -8.55 -2.29
N TRP A 157 12.17 -9.31 -1.46
CA TRP A 157 13.33 -8.79 -0.74
C TRP A 157 14.44 -8.36 -1.70
N ASP A 158 14.80 -9.20 -2.67
CA ASP A 158 15.80 -8.85 -3.69
C ASP A 158 15.45 -7.53 -4.40
N GLY A 159 14.20 -7.41 -4.86
CA GLY A 159 13.73 -6.18 -5.50
C GLY A 159 13.74 -4.95 -4.56
N LEU A 160 13.47 -5.14 -3.27
CA LEU A 160 13.55 -4.07 -2.27
C LEU A 160 15.00 -3.61 -2.07
N ARG A 161 15.97 -4.54 -2.00
CA ARG A 161 17.41 -4.22 -1.92
C ARG A 161 17.90 -3.43 -3.12
N ASP A 162 17.47 -3.82 -4.32
CA ASP A 162 17.81 -3.09 -5.55
C ASP A 162 17.28 -1.66 -5.50
N CYS A 163 16.04 -1.47 -5.04
CA CYS A 163 15.45 -0.15 -4.90
C CYS A 163 16.19 0.71 -3.86
N ILE A 164 16.59 0.13 -2.72
CA ILE A 164 17.37 0.83 -1.68
C ILE A 164 18.72 1.27 -2.25
N SER A 165 19.44 0.37 -2.93
CA SER A 165 20.74 0.67 -3.53
C SER A 165 20.67 1.83 -4.52
N LEU A 166 19.60 1.91 -5.32
CA LEU A 166 19.36 3.02 -6.23
C LEU A 166 19.08 4.35 -5.52
N LEU A 167 18.47 4.32 -4.33
CA LEU A 167 18.24 5.53 -3.53
C LEU A 167 19.54 6.04 -2.93
N GLU A 168 20.39 5.16 -2.40
CA GLU A 168 21.70 5.54 -1.84
C GLU A 168 22.61 6.18 -2.90
N GLN A 169 22.61 5.64 -4.13
CA GLN A 169 23.35 6.22 -5.24
C GLN A 169 22.89 7.64 -5.59
N LYS A 170 21.58 7.91 -5.52
CA LYS A 170 21.02 9.25 -5.78
C LYS A 170 21.30 10.27 -4.68
N VAL A 171 21.54 9.81 -3.45
CA VAL A 171 21.88 10.68 -2.32
C VAL A 171 23.37 11.05 -2.37
N ASN A 172 24.21 10.15 -2.88
CA ASN A 172 25.67 10.30 -2.90
C ASN A 172 26.24 10.88 -4.22
N GLY A 173 25.40 11.13 -5.23
CA GLY A 173 25.78 11.69 -6.53
C GLY A 173 25.19 13.07 -6.76
#